data_AF-T0FBS3-F1
#
_entry.id   AF-T0FBS3-F1
#
_cell.length_a   1.000
_cell.length_b   1.000
_cell.length_c   1.000
_cell.angle_alpha   90.00
_cell.angle_beta   90.00
_cell.angle_gamma   90.00
#
_symmetry.space_group_name_H-M   'P 1'
#
loop_
_entity.id
_entity.type
_entity.pdbx_description
1 polymer ?
#
loop_
_entity_poly.entity_id
_entity_poly.type
_entity_poly.pdbx_seq_one_letter_code
_entity_poly.pdbx_strand_id
1 'polypeptide(L)'
;MENLIYFWLTELPYGKELREAVSDPLYYRKDRVLWRNYEASYDVQELEPPNRRISTYVLQEYFIPVEKFDKFYPLMKSILQKHDVNVVNISIRHAKQDSGSLMAWGRSEVFSFVIYYKQRVYASAKNEVGVWTRELIDAVTSVGGAYYLPYQLHATVTQFHKAYPNANRFFALKRKLDPKYKFRNKLWDKYYFHNEDDQKIRLTLDSLKDYTRNEDQTFLTLPEWYIVFSSEEYANFLKYNLPSDFPYFSSIIQFWKIYGKVVKKTWNSYEFNWGYHLMINVIGVSYSAELMLKSLYENTFGRCTEWIAGTNGLTSETNVEAYMQKVARDYTDFVRLRPWYEYPFYSKFKEFWTIRDGDNTSFVRRWERRFFFSTELLIKAVYGKLIGLGTESVYEPETLELKAWIKENGKSNILSIPRYQTFTQTVPKLVSKNISFVEIAGNRQILLTLIVPCEVNLRDREEVLYEWNILTEPNQKRVAVVAPVSRLHEILINSVKNGFKVDHIFDY
;
A
#
# COMPACT_ATOMS: atom_id res chain seq x y z
N MET A 1 -15.08 11.03 -34.49
CA MET A 1 -15.49 12.31 -33.87
C MET A 1 -16.14 12.09 -32.50
N GLU A 2 -16.89 11.01 -32.30
CA GLU A 2 -17.58 10.73 -31.02
C GLU A 2 -16.64 10.62 -29.81
N ASN A 3 -15.47 9.98 -29.94
CA ASN A 3 -14.45 9.94 -28.87
C ASN A 3 -14.01 11.32 -28.37
N LEU A 4 -13.95 12.32 -29.28
CA LEU A 4 -13.64 13.71 -28.92
C LEU A 4 -14.80 14.35 -28.16
N ILE A 5 -16.04 14.10 -28.57
CA ILE A 5 -17.25 14.61 -27.89
C ILE A 5 -17.33 14.04 -26.47
N TYR A 6 -17.13 12.73 -26.28
CA TYR A 6 -17.12 12.11 -24.95
C TYR A 6 -15.95 12.60 -24.09
N PHE A 7 -14.76 12.83 -24.68
CA PHE A 7 -13.63 13.42 -23.97
C PHE A 7 -13.96 14.84 -23.50
N TRP A 8 -14.51 15.69 -24.37
CA TRP A 8 -14.90 17.07 -24.04
C TRP A 8 -15.97 17.08 -22.94
N LEU A 9 -16.98 16.24 -23.07
CA LEU A 9 -18.06 16.07 -22.12
C LEU A 9 -17.57 15.74 -20.69
N THR A 10 -16.48 14.99 -20.59
CA THR A 10 -16.04 14.41 -19.31
C THR A 10 -14.76 15.02 -18.73
N GLU A 11 -14.00 15.80 -19.49
CA GLU A 11 -12.74 16.41 -19.02
C GLU A 11 -12.75 17.93 -19.07
N LEU A 12 -13.64 18.58 -19.86
CA LEU A 12 -13.72 20.03 -19.92
C LEU A 12 -14.75 20.59 -18.94
N PRO A 13 -14.47 21.74 -18.29
CA PRO A 13 -15.49 22.49 -17.57
C PRO A 13 -16.69 22.77 -18.48
N TYR A 14 -17.90 22.63 -17.93
CA TYR A 14 -19.17 22.88 -18.63
C TYR A 14 -19.44 21.96 -19.84
N GLY A 15 -18.74 20.82 -19.97
CA GLY A 15 -18.91 19.91 -21.09
C GLY A 15 -20.32 19.31 -21.20
N LYS A 16 -21.00 19.10 -20.07
CA LYS A 16 -22.37 18.54 -20.03
C LYS A 16 -23.40 19.57 -20.48
N GLU A 17 -23.22 20.81 -20.06
CA GLU A 17 -24.03 21.97 -20.41
C GLU A 17 -23.88 22.30 -21.90
N LEU A 18 -22.66 22.21 -22.44
CA LEU A 18 -22.42 22.35 -23.88
C LEU A 18 -23.16 21.27 -24.68
N ARG A 19 -23.15 20.02 -24.20
CA ARG A 19 -23.87 18.94 -24.87
C ARG A 19 -25.37 19.22 -24.91
N GLU A 20 -25.95 19.60 -23.77
CA GLU A 20 -27.37 19.92 -23.64
C GLU A 20 -27.78 21.13 -24.50
N ALA A 21 -27.02 22.22 -24.44
CA ALA A 21 -27.39 23.47 -25.10
C ALA A 21 -27.10 23.48 -26.61
N VAL A 22 -26.12 22.68 -27.08
CA VAL A 22 -25.60 22.78 -28.45
C VAL A 22 -25.61 21.42 -29.17
N SER A 23 -24.93 20.41 -28.62
CA SER A 23 -24.70 19.14 -29.33
C SER A 23 -26.00 18.37 -29.57
N ASP A 24 -26.77 18.11 -28.52
CA ASP A 24 -27.99 17.31 -28.58
C ASP A 24 -29.06 18.00 -29.47
N PRO A 25 -29.33 19.32 -29.35
CA PRO A 25 -30.26 20.01 -30.26
C PRO A 25 -29.86 19.92 -31.74
N LEU A 26 -28.56 19.99 -32.05
CA LEU A 26 -28.07 19.85 -33.43
C LEU A 26 -28.20 18.40 -33.91
N TYR A 27 -27.84 17.43 -33.07
CA TYR A 27 -27.87 16.01 -33.39
C TYR A 27 -29.30 15.51 -33.63
N TYR A 28 -30.26 15.94 -32.81
CA TYR A 28 -31.68 15.56 -32.90
C TYR A 28 -32.52 16.50 -33.79
N ARG A 29 -31.91 17.45 -34.51
CA ARG A 29 -32.64 18.41 -35.37
C ARG A 29 -33.37 17.75 -36.54
N LYS A 30 -32.94 16.57 -36.98
CA LYS A 30 -33.50 15.86 -38.13
C LYS A 30 -33.76 14.40 -37.80
N ASP A 31 -34.83 13.86 -38.36
CA ASP A 31 -35.07 12.42 -38.34
C ASP A 31 -33.97 11.70 -39.12
N ARG A 32 -33.39 10.66 -38.51
CA ARG A 32 -32.34 9.84 -39.13
C ARG A 32 -32.95 8.51 -39.59
N VAL A 33 -32.76 8.19 -40.87
CA VAL A 33 -33.03 6.85 -41.40
C VAL A 33 -31.76 6.03 -41.26
N LEU A 34 -31.77 5.02 -40.39
CA LEU A 34 -30.61 4.20 -40.07
C LEU A 34 -30.87 2.75 -40.47
N TRP A 35 -29.82 2.09 -40.95
CA TRP A 35 -29.85 0.69 -41.33
C TRP A 35 -29.25 -0.12 -40.18
N ARG A 36 -29.93 -1.18 -39.73
CA ARG A 36 -29.46 -2.01 -38.60
C ARG A 36 -28.01 -2.46 -38.76
N ASN A 37 -27.63 -2.90 -39.96
CA ASN A 37 -26.28 -3.40 -40.21
C ASN A 37 -25.24 -2.27 -40.19
N TYR A 38 -25.62 -1.04 -40.55
CA TYR A 38 -24.77 0.14 -40.43
C TYR A 38 -24.54 0.49 -38.96
N GLU A 39 -25.60 0.50 -38.14
CA GLU A 39 -25.48 0.74 -36.68
C GLU A 39 -24.68 -0.36 -35.95
N ALA A 40 -24.63 -1.57 -36.51
CA ALA A 40 -23.81 -2.66 -35.99
C ALA A 40 -22.37 -2.68 -36.55
N SER A 41 -22.01 -1.74 -37.43
CA SER A 41 -20.70 -1.70 -38.09
C SER A 41 -19.68 -0.79 -37.41
N TYR A 42 -20.09 -0.03 -36.38
CA TYR A 42 -19.21 0.86 -35.64
C TYR A 42 -18.08 0.11 -34.93
N ASP A 43 -16.90 0.75 -34.87
CA ASP A 43 -15.75 0.18 -34.19
C ASP A 43 -15.95 0.27 -32.66
N VAL A 44 -15.65 -0.81 -31.95
CA VAL A 44 -15.67 -0.86 -30.48
C VAL A 44 -14.72 0.18 -29.87
N GLN A 45 -13.68 0.62 -30.60
CA GLN A 45 -12.79 1.72 -30.20
C GLN A 45 -13.53 3.07 -29.99
N GLU A 46 -14.72 3.24 -30.54
CA GLU A 46 -15.55 4.45 -30.35
C GLU A 46 -16.19 4.53 -28.95
N LEU A 47 -16.12 3.45 -28.17
CA LEU A 47 -16.61 3.42 -26.78
C LEU A 47 -15.51 3.74 -25.76
N GLU A 48 -14.30 4.01 -26.22
CA GLU A 48 -13.09 4.07 -25.40
C GLU A 48 -12.38 5.43 -25.50
N PRO A 49 -11.75 5.90 -24.42
CA PRO A 49 -10.94 7.10 -24.50
C PRO A 49 -9.71 6.85 -25.39
N PRO A 50 -9.08 7.93 -25.92
CA PRO A 50 -7.88 7.81 -26.77
C PRO A 50 -6.74 6.98 -26.13
N ASN A 51 -6.66 6.92 -24.80
CA ASN A 51 -5.83 5.95 -24.09
C ASN A 51 -6.46 5.57 -22.74
N ARG A 52 -6.18 4.35 -22.28
CA ARG A 52 -6.61 3.82 -20.96
C ARG A 52 -5.55 3.90 -19.86
N ARG A 53 -4.49 4.71 -20.04
CA ARG A 53 -3.42 4.79 -19.04
C ARG A 53 -3.87 5.52 -17.76
N ILE A 54 -4.84 6.43 -17.90
CA ILE A 54 -5.28 7.32 -16.82
C ILE A 54 -6.75 7.07 -16.47
N SER A 55 -7.61 6.94 -17.47
CA SER A 55 -9.07 6.77 -17.30
C SER A 55 -9.66 5.82 -18.32
N THR A 56 -10.86 5.34 -18.01
CA THR A 56 -11.68 4.51 -18.91
C THR A 56 -13.15 4.86 -18.70
N TYR A 57 -13.98 4.57 -19.70
CA TYR A 57 -15.42 4.56 -19.50
C TYR A 57 -15.88 3.18 -19.04
N VAL A 58 -16.93 3.15 -18.21
CA VAL A 58 -17.46 1.93 -17.60
C VAL A 58 -18.98 2.00 -17.55
N LEU A 59 -19.60 0.83 -17.65
CA LEU A 59 -21.04 0.66 -17.46
C LEU A 59 -21.35 0.02 -16.12
N GLN A 60 -22.47 0.41 -15.55
CA GLN A 60 -23.18 -0.29 -14.49
C GLN A 60 -24.64 -0.36 -14.85
N GLU A 61 -25.36 -1.36 -14.34
CA GLU A 61 -26.75 -1.57 -14.68
C GLU A 61 -27.54 -2.07 -13.47
N TYR A 62 -28.69 -1.44 -13.23
CA TYR A 62 -29.55 -1.67 -12.09
C TYR A 62 -30.98 -1.93 -12.54
N PHE A 63 -31.58 -3.01 -12.05
CA PHE A 63 -32.90 -3.48 -12.46
C PHE A 63 -33.91 -3.24 -11.34
N ILE A 64 -34.91 -2.41 -11.62
CA ILE A 64 -35.87 -1.90 -10.64
C ILE A 64 -37.26 -2.38 -11.04
N PRO A 65 -38.06 -2.96 -10.13
CA PRO A 65 -39.47 -3.24 -10.41
C PRO A 65 -40.19 -1.98 -10.91
N VAL A 66 -41.01 -2.10 -11.95
CA VAL A 66 -41.65 -0.96 -12.62
C VAL A 66 -42.38 -0.05 -11.63
N GLU A 67 -43.08 -0.65 -10.67
CA GLU A 67 -43.84 0.04 -9.62
C GLU A 67 -42.98 0.75 -8.55
N LYS A 68 -41.65 0.61 -8.62
CA LYS A 68 -40.69 1.24 -7.69
C LYS A 68 -39.82 2.30 -8.35
N PHE A 69 -40.08 2.65 -9.61
CA PHE A 69 -39.34 3.68 -10.35
C PHE A 69 -39.18 4.98 -9.55
N ASP A 70 -40.30 5.56 -9.08
CA ASP A 70 -40.33 6.83 -8.36
C ASP A 70 -39.66 6.78 -6.98
N LYS A 71 -39.42 5.58 -6.46
CA LYS A 71 -38.68 5.40 -5.20
C LYS A 71 -37.18 5.31 -5.43
N PHE A 72 -36.75 4.73 -6.55
CA PHE A 72 -35.33 4.47 -6.80
C PHE A 72 -34.58 5.68 -7.38
N TYR A 73 -35.14 6.37 -8.39
CA TYR A 73 -34.39 7.41 -9.09
C TYR A 73 -33.91 8.55 -8.18
N PRO A 74 -34.64 9.00 -7.13
CA PRO A 74 -34.14 10.05 -6.24
C PRO A 74 -32.95 9.57 -5.39
N LEU A 75 -32.95 8.29 -4.97
CA LEU A 75 -31.84 7.69 -4.24
C LEU A 75 -30.59 7.61 -5.12
N MET A 76 -30.74 7.12 -6.35
CA MET A 76 -29.66 7.07 -7.32
C MET A 76 -29.09 8.46 -7.57
N LYS A 77 -29.94 9.47 -7.81
CA LYS A 77 -29.52 10.86 -8.02
C LYS A 77 -28.71 11.39 -6.83
N SER A 78 -29.23 11.22 -5.61
CA SER A 78 -28.57 11.67 -4.39
C SER A 78 -27.18 11.05 -4.21
N ILE A 79 -27.05 9.74 -4.44
CA ILE A 79 -25.77 9.02 -4.34
C ILE A 79 -24.78 9.53 -5.40
N LEU A 80 -25.20 9.62 -6.67
CA LEU A 80 -24.33 10.07 -7.75
C LEU A 80 -23.84 11.51 -7.53
N GLN A 81 -24.69 12.39 -6.98
CA GLN A 81 -24.32 13.78 -6.65
C GLN A 81 -23.39 13.86 -5.44
N LYS A 82 -23.66 13.08 -4.38
CA LYS A 82 -22.84 13.02 -3.16
C LYS A 82 -21.38 12.66 -3.46
N HIS A 83 -21.16 11.75 -4.41
CA HIS A 83 -19.84 11.24 -4.79
C HIS A 83 -19.27 11.91 -6.06
N ASP A 84 -19.88 13.01 -6.52
CA ASP A 84 -19.49 13.73 -7.74
C ASP A 84 -19.18 12.81 -8.93
N VAL A 85 -20.03 11.81 -9.15
CA VAL A 85 -19.76 10.77 -10.14
C VAL A 85 -19.80 11.37 -11.55
N ASN A 86 -18.75 11.16 -12.32
CA ASN A 86 -18.65 11.65 -13.70
C ASN A 86 -19.51 10.80 -14.67
N VAL A 87 -20.82 10.93 -14.52
CA VAL A 87 -21.83 10.27 -15.35
C VAL A 87 -21.91 10.93 -16.73
N VAL A 88 -21.82 10.11 -17.77
CA VAL A 88 -21.94 10.47 -19.19
C VAL A 88 -23.39 10.42 -19.63
N ASN A 89 -24.10 9.34 -19.29
CA ASN A 89 -25.53 9.18 -19.53
C ASN A 89 -26.12 8.13 -18.58
N ILE A 90 -27.45 8.14 -18.48
CA ILE A 90 -28.22 7.05 -17.88
C ILE A 90 -29.31 6.68 -18.88
N SER A 91 -29.27 5.45 -19.41
CA SER A 91 -30.32 4.94 -20.30
C SER A 91 -31.29 4.06 -19.52
N ILE A 92 -32.59 4.23 -19.77
CA ILE A 92 -33.64 3.47 -19.10
C ILE A 92 -34.31 2.55 -20.12
N ARG A 93 -34.38 1.26 -19.82
CA ARG A 93 -34.92 0.24 -20.72
C ARG A 93 -35.93 -0.63 -20.00
N HIS A 94 -37.03 -0.95 -20.65
CA HIS A 94 -38.02 -1.88 -20.12
C HIS A 94 -37.62 -3.34 -20.40
N ALA A 95 -37.77 -4.22 -19.41
CA ALA A 95 -37.54 -5.64 -19.56
C ALA A 95 -38.62 -6.47 -18.86
N LYS A 96 -39.03 -7.56 -19.52
CA LYS A 96 -39.98 -8.54 -18.96
C LYS A 96 -39.29 -9.42 -17.92
N GLN A 97 -40.11 -10.08 -17.10
CA GLN A 97 -39.66 -11.06 -16.11
C GLN A 97 -38.83 -12.19 -16.74
N ASP A 98 -37.75 -12.58 -16.08
CA ASP A 98 -36.95 -13.76 -16.41
C ASP A 98 -37.75 -15.05 -16.12
N SER A 99 -37.73 -16.00 -17.06
CA SER A 99 -38.58 -17.19 -17.03
C SER A 99 -38.13 -18.32 -16.09
N GLY A 100 -36.99 -18.21 -15.40
CA GLY A 100 -36.59 -19.26 -14.45
C GLY A 100 -35.11 -19.37 -14.08
N SER A 101 -34.27 -18.40 -14.40
CA SER A 101 -32.84 -18.39 -14.04
C SER A 101 -32.64 -18.33 -12.51
N LEU A 102 -31.75 -19.16 -11.96
CA LEU A 102 -31.42 -19.09 -10.52
C LEU A 102 -30.84 -17.73 -10.11
N MET A 103 -30.11 -17.08 -11.01
CA MET A 103 -29.51 -15.76 -10.82
C MET A 103 -30.28 -14.68 -11.59
N ALA A 104 -31.62 -14.79 -11.66
CA ALA A 104 -32.47 -13.82 -12.32
C ALA A 104 -32.34 -12.42 -11.69
N TRP A 105 -31.99 -11.42 -12.50
CA TRP A 105 -32.02 -10.01 -12.14
C TRP A 105 -33.43 -9.40 -12.28
N GLY A 106 -34.22 -9.85 -13.26
CA GLY A 106 -35.61 -9.43 -13.49
C GLY A 106 -36.60 -10.44 -12.90
N ARG A 107 -36.79 -10.42 -11.58
CA ARG A 107 -37.76 -11.31 -10.89
C ARG A 107 -39.23 -10.95 -11.13
N SER A 108 -39.46 -9.74 -11.66
CA SER A 108 -40.72 -9.18 -12.12
C SER A 108 -40.47 -8.45 -13.44
N GLU A 109 -41.48 -7.78 -13.97
CA GLU A 109 -41.27 -6.72 -14.95
C GLU A 109 -40.43 -5.58 -14.30
N VAL A 110 -39.42 -5.08 -15.02
CA VAL A 110 -38.43 -4.14 -14.48
C VAL A 110 -38.05 -3.07 -15.49
N PHE A 111 -37.60 -1.91 -14.98
CA PHE A 111 -36.77 -0.97 -15.70
C PHE A 111 -35.28 -1.22 -15.38
N SER A 112 -34.46 -1.32 -16.41
CA SER A 112 -33.01 -1.29 -16.34
C SER A 112 -32.50 0.15 -16.43
N PHE A 113 -31.77 0.60 -15.43
CA PHE A 113 -31.00 1.85 -15.41
C PHE A 113 -29.56 1.52 -15.74
N VAL A 114 -29.13 1.81 -16.96
CA VAL A 114 -27.74 1.64 -17.40
C VAL A 114 -27.01 2.96 -17.21
N ILE A 115 -26.09 3.00 -16.25
CA ILE A 115 -25.25 4.15 -15.94
C ILE A 115 -23.94 4.02 -16.72
N TYR A 116 -23.68 4.96 -17.62
CA TYR A 116 -22.40 5.09 -18.30
C TYR A 116 -21.61 6.23 -17.65
N TYR A 117 -20.42 5.93 -17.15
CA TYR A 117 -19.61 6.88 -16.40
C TYR A 117 -18.13 6.75 -16.75
N LYS A 118 -17.36 7.78 -16.41
CA LYS A 118 -15.91 7.78 -16.52
C LYS A 118 -15.28 7.61 -15.15
N GLN A 119 -14.24 6.79 -15.08
CA GLN A 119 -13.41 6.67 -13.89
C GLN A 119 -11.93 6.64 -14.24
N ARG A 120 -11.08 6.91 -13.26
CA ARG A 120 -9.65 6.67 -13.37
C ARG A 120 -9.31 5.17 -13.16
N VAL A 121 -8.14 4.73 -13.60
CA VAL A 121 -7.77 3.29 -13.65
C VAL A 121 -6.90 2.80 -12.48
N TYR A 122 -6.35 3.71 -11.68
CA TYR A 122 -5.56 3.38 -10.48
C TYR A 122 -6.44 2.77 -9.37
N ALA A 123 -5.85 2.06 -8.41
CA ALA A 123 -6.60 1.26 -7.44
C ALA A 123 -7.54 2.08 -6.55
N SER A 124 -7.18 3.29 -6.14
CA SER A 124 -8.05 4.08 -5.27
C SER A 124 -9.29 4.61 -5.99
N ALA A 125 -9.20 5.06 -7.24
CA ALA A 125 -10.37 5.40 -8.03
C ALA A 125 -11.31 4.20 -8.21
N LYS A 126 -10.76 2.99 -8.35
CA LYS A 126 -11.58 1.76 -8.32
C LYS A 126 -12.22 1.52 -6.95
N ASN A 127 -11.53 1.84 -5.85
CA ASN A 127 -12.07 1.72 -4.50
C ASN A 127 -13.19 2.75 -4.23
N GLU A 128 -13.01 3.99 -4.66
CA GLU A 128 -14.00 5.07 -4.62
C GLU A 128 -15.24 4.68 -5.43
N VAL A 129 -15.04 4.17 -6.65
CA VAL A 129 -16.11 3.55 -7.44
C VAL A 129 -16.79 2.45 -6.64
N GLY A 130 -16.03 1.62 -5.96
CA GLY A 130 -16.58 0.60 -5.06
C GLY A 130 -17.46 1.17 -3.95
N VAL A 131 -17.14 2.33 -3.37
CA VAL A 131 -17.94 2.96 -2.30
C VAL A 131 -19.33 3.30 -2.81
N TRP A 132 -19.42 4.14 -3.85
CA TRP A 132 -20.73 4.57 -4.35
C TRP A 132 -21.47 3.46 -5.09
N THR A 133 -20.76 2.48 -5.69
CA THR A 133 -21.38 1.27 -6.24
C THR A 133 -22.10 0.48 -5.14
N ARG A 134 -21.47 0.33 -3.96
CA ARG A 134 -22.10 -0.34 -2.82
C ARG A 134 -23.31 0.43 -2.30
N GLU A 135 -23.25 1.77 -2.24
CA GLU A 135 -24.42 2.60 -1.88
C GLU A 135 -25.57 2.43 -2.89
N LEU A 136 -25.28 2.40 -4.21
CA LEU A 136 -26.28 2.12 -5.24
C LEU A 136 -26.86 0.70 -5.12
N ILE A 137 -26.03 -0.29 -4.74
CA ILE A 137 -26.50 -1.67 -4.49
C ILE A 137 -27.43 -1.72 -3.28
N ASP A 138 -27.14 -0.97 -2.22
CA ASP A 138 -28.05 -0.86 -1.07
C ASP A 138 -29.37 -0.18 -1.47
N ALA A 139 -29.30 0.89 -2.28
CA ALA A 139 -30.48 1.58 -2.79
C ALA A 139 -31.36 0.67 -3.67
N VAL A 140 -30.79 -0.03 -4.64
CA VAL A 140 -31.56 -0.95 -5.52
C VAL A 140 -32.16 -2.11 -4.73
N THR A 141 -31.41 -2.68 -3.79
CA THR A 141 -31.93 -3.80 -2.97
C THR A 141 -32.98 -3.34 -1.96
N SER A 142 -32.98 -2.06 -1.53
CA SER A 142 -34.02 -1.50 -0.66
C SER A 142 -35.40 -1.46 -1.31
N VAL A 143 -35.45 -1.42 -2.65
CA VAL A 143 -36.69 -1.42 -3.43
C VAL A 143 -36.98 -2.78 -4.10
N GLY A 144 -36.27 -3.84 -3.69
CA GLY A 144 -36.47 -5.20 -4.20
C GLY A 144 -35.83 -5.50 -5.56
N GLY A 145 -35.03 -4.58 -6.09
CA GLY A 145 -34.33 -4.73 -7.36
C GLY A 145 -33.06 -5.59 -7.28
N ALA A 146 -32.30 -5.60 -8.38
CA ALA A 146 -30.99 -6.25 -8.51
C ALA A 146 -30.03 -5.40 -9.37
N TYR A 147 -28.76 -5.79 -9.47
CA TYR A 147 -27.76 -5.15 -10.32
C TYR A 147 -27.14 -6.18 -11.27
N TYR A 148 -26.58 -5.77 -12.41
CA TYR A 148 -26.01 -6.72 -13.37
C TYR A 148 -24.66 -7.28 -12.92
N LEU A 149 -24.52 -8.61 -12.93
CA LEU A 149 -23.36 -9.35 -12.39
C LEU A 149 -22.01 -9.18 -13.13
N PRO A 150 -21.96 -9.05 -14.48
CA PRO A 150 -20.69 -9.03 -15.23
C PRO A 150 -19.81 -7.80 -15.01
N TYR A 151 -20.30 -6.74 -14.36
CA TYR A 151 -19.53 -5.52 -14.13
C TYR A 151 -18.52 -5.68 -12.97
N GLN A 152 -17.91 -4.57 -12.54
CA GLN A 152 -16.93 -4.58 -11.46
C GLN A 152 -17.53 -5.15 -10.18
N LEU A 153 -16.83 -6.11 -9.59
CA LEU A 153 -17.29 -6.89 -8.45
C LEU A 153 -17.09 -6.10 -7.16
N HIS A 154 -17.89 -5.06 -6.96
CA HIS A 154 -17.79 -4.17 -5.80
C HIS A 154 -18.69 -4.56 -4.63
N ALA A 155 -19.79 -5.27 -4.90
CA ALA A 155 -20.74 -5.70 -3.88
C ALA A 155 -20.04 -6.54 -2.80
N THR A 156 -20.40 -6.34 -1.53
CA THR A 156 -20.01 -7.26 -0.46
C THR A 156 -20.71 -8.62 -0.62
N VAL A 157 -20.26 -9.64 0.11
CA VAL A 157 -20.94 -10.95 0.11
C VAL A 157 -22.40 -10.81 0.53
N THR A 158 -22.66 -10.02 1.58
CA THR A 158 -24.02 -9.72 2.07
C THR A 158 -24.88 -9.05 1.01
N GLN A 159 -24.36 -8.01 0.34
CA GLN A 159 -25.08 -7.30 -0.72
C GLN A 159 -25.38 -8.20 -1.92
N PHE A 160 -24.43 -9.05 -2.31
CA PHE A 160 -24.63 -10.04 -3.36
C PHE A 160 -25.76 -11.01 -3.02
N HIS A 161 -25.78 -11.58 -1.81
CA HIS A 161 -26.86 -12.48 -1.39
C HIS A 161 -28.21 -11.78 -1.24
N LYS A 162 -28.22 -10.51 -0.83
CA LYS A 162 -29.45 -9.69 -0.77
C LYS A 162 -30.03 -9.43 -2.17
N ALA A 163 -29.17 -9.10 -3.13
CA ALA A 163 -29.58 -8.91 -4.53
C ALA A 163 -29.95 -10.24 -5.22
N TYR A 164 -29.35 -11.36 -4.81
CA TYR A 164 -29.56 -12.69 -5.39
C TYR A 164 -29.86 -13.77 -4.33
N PRO A 165 -31.10 -13.85 -3.84
CA PRO A 165 -31.48 -14.78 -2.76
C PRO A 165 -31.24 -16.26 -3.08
N ASN A 166 -31.30 -16.63 -4.36
CA ASN A 166 -31.09 -18.01 -4.84
C ASN A 166 -29.61 -18.37 -5.07
N ALA A 167 -28.66 -17.48 -4.74
CA ALA A 167 -27.23 -17.72 -4.95
C ALA A 167 -26.72 -19.02 -4.30
N ASN A 168 -27.22 -19.38 -3.11
CA ASN A 168 -26.82 -20.62 -2.45
C ASN A 168 -27.24 -21.88 -3.24
N ARG A 169 -28.42 -21.85 -3.89
CA ARG A 169 -28.85 -22.93 -4.78
C ARG A 169 -27.96 -23.02 -6.01
N PHE A 170 -27.57 -21.87 -6.57
CA PHE A 170 -26.63 -21.79 -7.68
C PHE A 170 -25.24 -22.35 -7.30
N PHE A 171 -24.74 -22.03 -6.11
CA PHE A 171 -23.47 -22.54 -5.58
C PHE A 171 -23.52 -24.05 -5.26
N ALA A 172 -24.65 -24.55 -4.75
CA ALA A 172 -24.85 -25.99 -4.59
C ALA A 172 -24.83 -26.73 -5.94
N LEU A 173 -25.46 -26.15 -6.96
CA LEU A 173 -25.42 -26.68 -8.32
C LEU A 173 -24.00 -26.66 -8.90
N LYS A 174 -23.23 -25.59 -8.63
CA LYS A 174 -21.82 -25.48 -9.01
C LYS A 174 -20.98 -26.62 -8.42
N ARG A 175 -21.14 -26.92 -7.12
CA ARG A 175 -20.46 -28.04 -6.46
C ARG A 175 -20.79 -29.38 -7.11
N LYS A 176 -22.05 -29.59 -7.50
CA LYS A 176 -22.51 -30.82 -8.13
C LYS A 176 -21.96 -30.99 -9.55
N LEU A 177 -22.00 -29.93 -10.37
CA LEU A 177 -21.70 -30.00 -11.80
C LEU A 177 -20.22 -29.74 -12.14
N ASP A 178 -19.51 -29.00 -11.29
CA ASP A 178 -18.07 -28.73 -11.45
C ASP A 178 -17.34 -28.92 -10.11
N PRO A 179 -17.27 -30.17 -9.61
CA PRO A 179 -16.67 -30.49 -8.30
C PRO A 179 -15.17 -30.19 -8.24
N LYS A 180 -14.49 -30.16 -9.40
CA LYS A 180 -13.07 -29.80 -9.53
C LYS A 180 -12.85 -28.29 -9.70
N TYR A 181 -13.92 -27.49 -9.68
CA TYR A 181 -13.88 -26.03 -9.78
C TYR A 181 -13.09 -25.51 -11.01
N LYS A 182 -13.26 -26.19 -12.15
CA LYS A 182 -12.57 -25.88 -13.41
C LYS A 182 -13.06 -24.58 -14.05
N PHE A 183 -14.37 -24.36 -14.08
CA PHE A 183 -14.99 -23.19 -14.71
C PHE A 183 -15.13 -22.04 -13.71
N ARG A 184 -14.06 -21.26 -13.52
CA ARG A 184 -14.04 -20.15 -12.57
C ARG A 184 -13.65 -18.83 -13.24
N ASN A 185 -14.01 -17.74 -12.58
CA ASN A 185 -13.72 -16.37 -12.95
C ASN A 185 -13.77 -15.53 -11.66
N LYS A 186 -13.55 -14.22 -11.78
CA LYS A 186 -13.49 -13.33 -10.61
C LYS A 186 -14.77 -13.30 -9.77
N LEU A 187 -15.95 -13.54 -10.36
CA LEU A 187 -17.22 -13.59 -9.63
C LEU A 187 -17.22 -14.78 -8.67
N TRP A 188 -16.78 -15.94 -9.15
CA TRP A 188 -16.64 -17.11 -8.33
C TRP A 188 -15.59 -16.90 -7.22
N ASP A 189 -14.44 -16.34 -7.56
CA ASP A 189 -13.38 -16.05 -6.57
C ASP A 189 -13.86 -15.08 -5.47
N LYS A 190 -14.85 -14.21 -5.74
CA LYS A 190 -15.38 -13.25 -4.77
C LYS A 190 -16.53 -13.78 -3.91
N TYR A 191 -17.49 -14.48 -4.52
CA TYR A 191 -18.76 -14.81 -3.85
C TYR A 191 -18.94 -16.29 -3.56
N TYR A 192 -18.16 -17.17 -4.19
CA TYR A 192 -18.27 -18.60 -3.97
C TYR A 192 -17.21 -19.09 -2.98
N PHE A 193 -17.69 -19.54 -1.82
CA PHE A 193 -16.88 -20.15 -0.78
C PHE A 193 -17.08 -21.66 -0.84
N HIS A 194 -15.97 -22.41 -0.91
CA HIS A 194 -16.04 -23.88 -0.86
C HIS A 194 -16.43 -24.38 0.54
N ASN A 195 -15.94 -23.69 1.58
CA ASN A 195 -16.26 -23.95 2.98
C ASN A 195 -17.13 -22.82 3.54
N GLU A 196 -18.20 -23.17 4.27
CA GLU A 196 -19.07 -22.20 4.95
C GLU A 196 -18.33 -21.41 6.03
N ASP A 197 -17.31 -22.00 6.67
CA ASP A 197 -16.51 -21.29 7.67
C ASP A 197 -15.70 -20.15 7.06
N ASP A 198 -15.16 -20.33 5.85
CA ASP A 198 -14.46 -19.28 5.11
C ASP A 198 -15.41 -18.10 4.81
N GLN A 199 -16.68 -18.40 4.51
CA GLN A 199 -17.71 -17.37 4.30
C GLN A 199 -17.99 -16.60 5.60
N LYS A 200 -18.12 -17.29 6.75
CA LYS A 200 -18.31 -16.64 8.06
C LYS A 200 -17.15 -15.71 8.42
N ILE A 201 -15.91 -16.14 8.17
CA ILE A 201 -14.72 -15.30 8.36
C ILE A 201 -14.80 -14.06 7.48
N ARG A 202 -15.08 -14.20 6.17
CA ARG A 202 -15.24 -13.03 5.28
C ARG A 202 -16.32 -12.07 5.75
N LEU A 203 -17.49 -12.57 6.13
CA LEU A 203 -18.60 -11.75 6.65
C LEU A 203 -18.22 -11.01 7.93
N THR A 204 -17.45 -11.68 8.82
CA THR A 204 -16.94 -11.07 10.05
C THR A 204 -15.97 -9.93 9.69
N LEU A 205 -15.02 -10.17 8.80
CA LEU A 205 -14.06 -9.17 8.33
C LEU A 205 -14.72 -7.99 7.61
N ASP A 206 -15.72 -8.23 6.77
CA ASP A 206 -16.51 -7.19 6.08
C ASP A 206 -17.25 -6.27 7.06
N SER A 207 -17.61 -6.75 8.25
CA SER A 207 -18.31 -5.96 9.27
C SER A 207 -17.40 -5.07 10.11
N LEU A 208 -16.08 -5.28 10.03
CA LEU A 208 -15.08 -4.50 10.77
C LEU A 208 -14.69 -3.27 9.96
N LYS A 209 -15.04 -2.08 10.46
CA LYS A 209 -14.72 -0.79 9.80
C LYS A 209 -13.23 -0.60 9.54
N ASP A 210 -12.38 -1.01 10.48
CA ASP A 210 -10.93 -0.77 10.44
C ASP A 210 -10.13 -1.99 9.96
N TYR A 211 -10.78 -2.93 9.26
CA TYR A 211 -10.07 -4.11 8.76
C TYR A 211 -9.13 -3.78 7.59
N THR A 212 -9.59 -2.96 6.65
CA THR A 212 -8.86 -2.68 5.41
C THR A 212 -7.89 -1.53 5.59
N ARG A 213 -6.66 -1.68 5.08
CA ARG A 213 -5.67 -0.61 4.97
C ARG A 213 -5.17 -0.45 3.54
N ASN A 214 -4.57 0.69 3.24
CA ASN A 214 -4.09 0.95 1.89
C ASN A 214 -2.86 0.07 1.58
N GLU A 215 -2.93 -0.69 0.49
CA GLU A 215 -1.87 -1.62 0.09
C GLU A 215 -0.56 -0.89 -0.27
N ASP A 216 -0.61 0.38 -0.68
CA ASP A 216 0.57 1.18 -1.03
C ASP A 216 1.54 1.40 0.13
N GLN A 217 1.05 1.37 1.38
CA GLN A 217 1.86 1.56 2.59
C GLN A 217 2.96 0.50 2.74
N THR A 218 2.73 -0.74 2.29
CA THR A 218 3.77 -1.78 2.31
C THR A 218 4.99 -1.40 1.45
N PHE A 219 4.81 -0.55 0.43
CA PHE A 219 5.89 -0.04 -0.40
C PHE A 219 6.41 1.30 0.11
N LEU A 220 5.53 2.18 0.56
CA LEU A 220 5.87 3.53 0.99
C LEU A 220 6.67 3.55 2.30
N THR A 221 6.54 2.54 3.16
CA THR A 221 7.35 2.36 4.38
C THR A 221 8.81 1.93 4.10
N LEU A 222 9.14 1.44 2.89
CA LEU A 222 10.49 0.95 2.59
C LEU A 222 11.60 2.01 2.73
N PRO A 223 11.46 3.25 2.21
CA PRO A 223 12.44 4.31 2.40
C PRO A 223 12.62 4.71 3.87
N GLU A 224 11.56 4.69 4.68
CA GLU A 224 11.66 4.95 6.13
C GLU A 224 12.53 3.91 6.83
N TRP A 225 12.24 2.64 6.58
CA TRP A 225 13.03 1.53 7.13
C TRP A 225 14.45 1.49 6.60
N TYR A 226 14.71 2.00 5.40
CA TYR A 226 16.08 2.16 4.92
C TYR A 226 16.91 3.05 5.86
N ILE A 227 16.33 4.08 6.45
CA ILE A 227 17.03 4.92 7.44
C ILE A 227 17.38 4.10 8.68
N VAL A 228 16.49 3.19 9.12
CA VAL A 228 16.74 2.26 10.24
C VAL A 228 17.83 1.24 9.88
N PHE A 229 17.82 0.70 8.66
CA PHE A 229 18.88 -0.19 8.17
C PHE A 229 20.21 0.55 8.13
N SER A 230 20.22 1.79 7.63
CA SER A 230 21.42 2.62 7.57
C SER A 230 21.98 2.95 8.96
N SER A 231 21.13 3.16 9.98
CA SER A 231 21.62 3.37 11.34
C SER A 231 22.24 2.10 11.94
N GLU A 232 21.67 0.93 11.61
CA GLU A 232 22.25 -0.36 12.02
C GLU A 232 23.60 -0.62 11.33
N GLU A 233 23.68 -0.39 10.02
CA GLU A 233 24.93 -0.49 9.26
C GLU A 233 26.01 0.41 9.88
N TYR A 234 25.68 1.67 10.19
CA TYR A 234 26.59 2.58 10.87
C TYR A 234 27.04 2.06 12.25
N ALA A 235 26.09 1.67 13.11
CA ALA A 235 26.41 1.19 14.45
C ALA A 235 27.25 -0.11 14.45
N ASN A 236 27.04 -1.00 13.47
CA ASN A 236 27.85 -2.20 13.32
C ASN A 236 29.24 -1.90 12.72
N PHE A 237 29.31 -0.98 11.76
CA PHE A 237 30.57 -0.59 11.11
C PHE A 237 31.57 0.00 12.10
N LEU A 238 31.10 0.86 13.01
CA LEU A 238 31.96 1.51 13.99
C LEU A 238 32.68 0.53 14.94
N LYS A 239 32.17 -0.69 15.11
CA LYS A 239 32.81 -1.70 15.99
C LYS A 239 34.21 -2.07 15.53
N TYR A 240 34.46 -2.00 14.22
CA TYR A 240 35.69 -2.50 13.60
C TYR A 240 36.39 -1.47 12.71
N ASN A 241 35.74 -0.34 12.43
CA ASN A 241 36.23 0.65 11.47
C ASN A 241 36.08 2.06 12.03
N LEU A 242 36.86 2.99 11.48
CA LEU A 242 36.81 4.39 11.84
C LEU A 242 35.60 5.08 11.19
N PRO A 243 34.97 6.08 11.85
CA PRO A 243 33.82 6.80 11.30
C PRO A 243 34.09 7.45 9.93
N SER A 244 35.33 7.85 9.63
CA SER A 244 35.72 8.48 8.37
C SER A 244 35.64 7.57 7.16
N ASP A 245 35.73 6.24 7.35
CA ASP A 245 35.63 5.24 6.29
C ASP A 245 34.19 4.83 5.98
N PHE A 246 33.20 5.32 6.74
CA PHE A 246 31.80 4.99 6.50
C PHE A 246 31.30 5.62 5.18
N PRO A 247 30.56 4.88 4.34
CA PRO A 247 30.17 5.33 3.00
C PRO A 247 28.94 6.26 2.98
N TYR A 248 29.00 7.40 3.68
CA TYR A 248 27.89 8.36 3.86
C TYR A 248 27.17 8.74 2.56
N PHE A 249 27.90 9.19 1.53
CA PHE A 249 27.29 9.61 0.27
C PHE A 249 26.61 8.45 -0.47
N SER A 250 27.18 7.24 -0.40
CA SER A 250 26.57 6.06 -1.00
C SER A 250 25.25 5.71 -0.31
N SER A 251 25.15 5.88 1.01
CA SER A 251 23.90 5.68 1.76
C SER A 251 22.82 6.69 1.34
N ILE A 252 23.19 7.97 1.17
CA ILE A 252 22.28 9.01 0.63
C ILE A 252 21.76 8.60 -0.76
N ILE A 253 22.66 8.20 -1.66
CA ILE A 253 22.31 7.79 -3.03
C ILE A 253 21.37 6.57 -3.00
N GLN A 254 21.63 5.59 -2.13
CA GLN A 254 20.78 4.41 -1.98
C GLN A 254 19.36 4.77 -1.51
N PHE A 255 19.20 5.65 -0.52
CA PHE A 255 17.89 6.13 -0.07
C PHE A 255 17.06 6.68 -1.24
N TRP A 256 17.62 7.63 -2.01
CA TRP A 256 16.89 8.26 -3.11
C TRP A 256 16.63 7.30 -4.27
N LYS A 257 17.52 6.34 -4.53
CA LYS A 257 17.28 5.27 -5.51
C LYS A 257 16.10 4.38 -5.07
N ILE A 258 16.06 3.97 -3.80
CA ILE A 258 14.97 3.17 -3.23
C ILE A 258 13.66 3.93 -3.35
N TYR A 259 13.63 5.20 -2.94
CA TYR A 259 12.44 6.04 -3.07
C TYR A 259 11.95 6.16 -4.51
N GLY A 260 12.86 6.38 -5.47
CA GLY A 260 12.50 6.41 -6.89
C GLY A 260 11.89 5.09 -7.40
N LYS A 261 12.33 3.93 -6.89
CA LYS A 261 11.73 2.63 -7.22
C LYS A 261 10.35 2.46 -6.61
N VAL A 262 10.16 2.90 -5.37
CA VAL A 262 8.87 2.90 -4.69
C VAL A 262 7.88 3.79 -5.44
N VAL A 263 8.25 5.03 -5.76
CA VAL A 263 7.42 5.95 -6.58
C VAL A 263 7.03 5.28 -7.89
N LYS A 264 7.96 4.64 -8.60
CA LYS A 264 7.63 3.95 -9.86
C LYS A 264 6.65 2.79 -9.68
N LYS A 265 6.75 2.02 -8.59
CA LYS A 265 5.83 0.91 -8.28
C LYS A 265 4.44 1.43 -7.92
N THR A 266 4.37 2.54 -7.19
CA THR A 266 3.10 3.08 -6.68
C THR A 266 2.36 3.97 -7.68
N TRP A 267 3.07 4.73 -8.52
CA TRP A 267 2.54 5.79 -9.38
C TRP A 267 1.32 5.41 -10.25
N ASN A 268 1.32 4.22 -10.87
CA ASN A 268 0.21 3.78 -11.73
C ASN A 268 -0.73 2.80 -11.03
N SER A 269 -0.31 2.25 -9.89
CA SER A 269 -0.99 1.14 -9.22
C SER A 269 -1.94 1.66 -8.14
N TYR A 270 -1.59 2.78 -7.48
CA TYR A 270 -2.28 3.33 -6.32
C TYR A 270 -2.56 4.83 -6.48
N GLU A 271 -3.37 5.41 -5.59
CA GLU A 271 -3.45 6.88 -5.50
C GLU A 271 -2.10 7.45 -5.12
N PHE A 272 -1.84 8.69 -5.54
CA PHE A 272 -0.71 9.40 -5.00
C PHE A 272 -1.01 9.85 -3.57
N ASN A 273 -0.43 9.16 -2.59
CA ASN A 273 -0.55 9.52 -1.18
C ASN A 273 0.33 10.75 -0.84
N TRP A 274 -0.18 11.95 -1.11
CA TRP A 274 0.55 13.20 -0.95
C TRP A 274 1.19 13.38 0.42
N GLY A 275 0.44 13.07 1.49
CA GLY A 275 0.93 13.21 2.86
C GLY A 275 2.13 12.30 3.12
N TYR A 276 2.04 11.04 2.69
CA TYR A 276 3.11 10.07 2.88
C TYR A 276 4.34 10.36 2.02
N HIS A 277 4.14 10.75 0.77
CA HIS A 277 5.24 11.19 -0.09
C HIS A 277 5.93 12.44 0.45
N LEU A 278 5.19 13.42 0.97
CA LEU A 278 5.76 14.60 1.63
C LEU A 278 6.59 14.18 2.85
N MET A 279 6.05 13.31 3.70
CA MET A 279 6.76 12.78 4.87
C MET A 279 8.08 12.12 4.45
N ILE A 280 8.07 11.21 3.46
CA ILE A 280 9.30 10.55 2.97
C ILE A 280 10.32 11.58 2.46
N ASN A 281 9.89 12.63 1.76
CA ASN A 281 10.80 13.69 1.31
C ASN A 281 11.40 14.46 2.48
N VAL A 282 10.59 14.82 3.50
CA VAL A 282 11.07 15.55 4.68
C VAL A 282 12.12 14.72 5.43
N ILE A 283 11.82 13.47 5.75
CA ILE A 283 12.78 12.59 6.45
C ILE A 283 14.00 12.29 5.57
N GLY A 284 13.82 12.16 4.25
CA GLY A 284 14.88 11.90 3.29
C GLY A 284 15.87 13.06 3.16
N VAL A 285 15.36 14.29 3.11
CA VAL A 285 16.18 15.50 3.12
C VAL A 285 16.90 15.65 4.47
N SER A 286 16.21 15.41 5.58
CA SER A 286 16.81 15.44 6.93
C SER A 286 17.95 14.42 7.06
N TYR A 287 17.72 13.18 6.62
CA TYR A 287 18.71 12.10 6.60
C TYR A 287 19.91 12.45 5.70
N SER A 288 19.64 13.00 4.52
CA SER A 288 20.69 13.41 3.57
C SER A 288 21.56 14.53 4.15
N ALA A 289 20.95 15.53 4.79
CA ALA A 289 21.66 16.63 5.43
C ALA A 289 22.52 16.14 6.60
N GLU A 290 22.00 15.25 7.45
CA GLU A 290 22.77 14.66 8.54
C GLU A 290 24.00 13.92 8.03
N LEU A 291 23.82 12.99 7.07
CA LEU A 291 24.95 12.21 6.54
C LEU A 291 25.93 13.07 5.75
N MET A 292 25.48 14.12 5.06
CA MET A 292 26.36 15.05 4.36
C MET A 292 27.23 15.83 5.34
N LEU A 293 26.64 16.39 6.41
CA LEU A 293 27.39 17.10 7.45
C LEU A 293 28.38 16.18 8.16
N LYS A 294 27.96 14.96 8.50
CA LYS A 294 28.84 13.93 9.06
C LYS A 294 29.96 13.58 8.09
N SER A 295 29.66 13.36 6.81
CA SER A 295 30.68 13.04 5.82
C SER A 295 31.72 14.14 5.69
N LEU A 296 31.30 15.40 5.57
CA LEU A 296 32.19 16.54 5.49
C LEU A 296 33.06 16.65 6.74
N TYR A 297 32.48 16.49 7.92
CA TYR A 297 33.20 16.55 9.18
C TYR A 297 34.21 15.41 9.34
N GLU A 298 33.75 14.18 9.16
CA GLU A 298 34.54 12.96 9.36
C GLU A 298 35.65 12.81 8.32
N ASN A 299 35.43 13.26 7.07
CA ASN A 299 36.46 13.23 6.03
C ASN A 299 37.41 14.44 6.06
N THR A 300 37.21 15.42 6.95
CA THR A 300 38.10 16.57 7.13
C THR A 300 38.73 16.56 8.52
N PHE A 301 38.09 17.20 9.50
CA PHE A 301 38.55 17.31 10.87
C PHE A 301 38.67 15.93 11.53
N GLY A 302 37.66 15.07 11.37
CA GLY A 302 37.67 13.73 11.96
C GLY A 302 38.84 12.87 11.47
N ARG A 303 39.08 12.86 10.15
CA ARG A 303 40.20 12.12 9.54
C ARG A 303 41.57 12.70 9.93
N CYS A 304 41.67 14.02 10.06
CA CYS A 304 42.89 14.68 10.54
C CYS A 304 43.19 14.30 11.99
N THR A 305 42.20 14.31 12.88
CA THR A 305 42.41 13.95 14.29
C THR A 305 42.61 12.45 14.50
N GLU A 306 42.03 11.59 13.65
CA GLU A 306 42.37 10.16 13.55
C GLU A 306 43.84 9.94 13.23
N TRP A 307 44.34 10.63 12.19
CA TRP A 307 45.73 10.53 11.78
C TRP A 307 46.68 11.02 12.90
N ILE A 308 46.35 12.12 13.58
CA ILE A 308 47.12 12.64 14.73
C ILE A 308 47.09 11.67 15.91
N ALA A 309 45.96 11.00 16.17
CA ALA A 309 45.85 10.04 17.25
C ALA A 309 46.66 8.76 17.00
N GLY A 310 46.91 8.40 15.73
CA GLY A 310 47.65 7.19 15.37
C GLY A 310 46.93 5.89 15.76
N THR A 311 45.65 5.96 16.12
CA THR A 311 44.84 4.83 16.56
C THR A 311 44.00 4.30 15.40
N ASN A 312 44.07 2.99 15.15
CA ASN A 312 43.26 2.32 14.12
C ASN A 312 41.90 1.79 14.65
N GLY A 313 41.49 2.20 15.86
CA GLY A 313 40.25 1.75 16.49
C GLY A 313 40.21 2.03 18.00
N LEU A 314 39.17 1.50 18.65
CA LEU A 314 39.01 1.64 20.10
C LEU A 314 40.14 0.93 20.87
N THR A 315 40.62 1.60 21.91
CA THR A 315 41.51 1.04 22.93
C THR A 315 40.79 0.99 24.28
N SER A 316 41.38 0.35 25.28
CA SER A 316 40.85 0.35 26.65
C SER A 316 40.77 1.75 27.28
N GLU A 317 41.40 2.76 26.67
CA GLU A 317 41.45 4.12 27.19
C GLU A 317 40.55 5.11 26.43
N THR A 318 40.03 4.75 25.25
CA THR A 318 39.17 5.62 24.41
C THR A 318 37.68 5.48 24.78
N ASN A 319 37.36 5.80 26.03
CA ASN A 319 36.01 5.68 26.60
C ASN A 319 34.98 6.59 25.93
N VAL A 320 35.39 7.76 25.43
CA VAL A 320 34.53 8.73 24.73
C VAL A 320 33.97 8.14 23.44
N GLU A 321 34.84 7.59 22.61
CA GLU A 321 34.44 6.97 21.35
C GLU A 321 33.67 5.66 21.60
N ALA A 322 34.06 4.89 22.62
CA ALA A 322 33.30 3.71 23.04
C ALA A 322 31.86 4.09 23.45
N TYR A 323 31.68 5.22 24.13
CA TYR A 323 30.35 5.74 24.47
C TYR A 323 29.58 6.20 23.22
N MET A 324 30.23 6.86 22.25
CA MET A 324 29.60 7.23 20.98
C MET A 324 29.07 5.98 20.25
N GLN A 325 29.85 4.90 20.20
CA GLN A 325 29.41 3.62 19.64
C GLN A 325 28.22 3.01 20.40
N LYS A 326 28.25 3.07 21.74
CA LYS A 326 27.14 2.63 22.60
C LYS A 326 25.86 3.41 22.26
N VAL A 327 25.94 4.73 22.11
CA VAL A 327 24.79 5.57 21.74
C VAL A 327 24.29 5.27 20.32
N ALA A 328 25.19 5.04 19.36
CA ALA A 328 24.79 4.66 18.00
C ALA A 328 24.01 3.34 17.98
N ARG A 329 24.43 2.35 18.78
CA ARG A 329 23.71 1.07 18.94
C ARG A 329 22.38 1.25 19.67
N ASP A 330 22.39 1.95 20.79
CA ASP A 330 21.19 2.23 21.59
C ASP A 330 20.13 3.00 20.78
N TYR A 331 20.55 3.96 19.97
CA TYR A 331 19.69 4.67 19.02
C TYR A 331 19.09 3.71 17.98
N THR A 332 19.90 2.84 17.39
CA THR A 332 19.44 1.83 16.41
C THR A 332 18.38 0.90 17.01
N ASP A 333 18.61 0.41 18.23
CA ASP A 333 17.66 -0.47 18.91
C ASP A 333 16.36 0.26 19.27
N PHE A 334 16.43 1.55 19.57
CA PHE A 334 15.28 2.39 19.85
C PHE A 334 14.41 2.66 18.61
N VAL A 335 15.01 3.09 17.49
CA VAL A 335 14.27 3.49 16.28
C VAL A 335 13.57 2.35 15.56
N ARG A 336 13.89 1.10 15.90
CA ARG A 336 13.13 -0.08 15.46
C ARG A 336 11.73 -0.16 16.08
N LEU A 337 11.55 0.44 17.24
CA LEU A 337 10.33 0.28 18.05
C LEU A 337 9.56 1.59 18.23
N ARG A 338 10.25 2.73 18.14
CA ARG A 338 9.67 4.05 18.42
C ARG A 338 10.17 5.11 17.45
N PRO A 339 9.42 6.19 17.24
CA PRO A 339 9.88 7.31 16.43
C PRO A 339 11.16 7.94 16.98
N TRP A 340 12.10 8.29 16.09
CA TRP A 340 13.43 8.79 16.47
C TRP A 340 13.41 10.05 17.36
N TYR A 341 12.39 10.89 17.24
CA TYR A 341 12.28 12.15 17.98
C TYR A 341 12.00 11.94 19.47
N GLU A 342 11.56 10.75 19.88
CA GLU A 342 11.40 10.37 21.29
C GLU A 342 12.71 9.91 21.94
N TYR A 343 13.78 9.69 21.16
CA TYR A 343 15.04 9.24 21.72
C TYR A 343 15.63 10.30 22.67
N PRO A 344 16.10 9.93 23.87
CA PRO A 344 16.44 10.89 24.93
C PRO A 344 17.83 11.53 24.71
N PHE A 345 18.02 12.22 23.58
CA PHE A 345 19.30 12.84 23.18
C PHE A 345 19.91 13.73 24.26
N TYR A 346 19.09 14.55 24.94
CA TYR A 346 19.58 15.44 26.01
C TYR A 346 20.03 14.66 27.26
N SER A 347 19.39 13.53 27.56
CA SER A 347 19.85 12.65 28.65
C SER A 347 21.19 12.01 28.30
N LYS A 348 21.35 11.56 27.05
CA LYS A 348 22.64 11.02 26.56
C LYS A 348 23.73 12.07 26.53
N PHE A 349 23.40 13.33 26.23
CA PHE A 349 24.32 14.45 26.34
C PHE A 349 24.84 14.61 27.78
N LYS A 350 23.94 14.59 28.78
CA LYS A 350 24.35 14.66 30.20
C LYS A 350 25.24 13.49 30.62
N GLU A 351 24.88 12.26 30.23
CA GLU A 351 25.69 11.06 30.48
C GLU A 351 27.05 11.16 29.78
N PHE A 352 27.10 11.64 28.54
CA PHE A 352 28.34 11.80 27.78
C PHE A 352 29.36 12.71 28.49
N TRP A 353 28.91 13.79 29.13
CA TRP A 353 29.78 14.71 29.86
C TRP A 353 30.35 14.15 31.17
N THR A 354 29.91 12.99 31.64
CA THR A 354 30.54 12.28 32.77
C THR A 354 31.68 11.35 32.32
N ILE A 355 31.69 10.94 31.05
CA ILE A 355 32.70 10.02 30.49
C ILE A 355 34.06 10.72 30.39
N ARG A 356 35.14 10.03 30.78
CA ARG A 356 36.53 10.50 30.69
C ARG A 356 37.39 9.44 30.01
N ASP A 357 38.22 9.87 29.07
CA ASP A 357 39.24 9.00 28.47
C ASP A 357 40.42 8.82 29.43
N GLY A 358 41.22 7.78 29.18
CA GLY A 358 42.49 7.56 29.86
C GLY A 358 43.57 8.58 29.47
N ASP A 359 44.64 8.63 30.27
CA ASP A 359 45.70 9.62 30.16
C ASP A 359 46.53 9.48 28.87
N ASN A 360 46.59 8.28 28.27
CA ASN A 360 47.36 8.04 27.04
C ASN A 360 46.56 8.31 25.76
N THR A 361 45.39 8.92 25.85
CA THR A 361 44.60 9.32 24.68
C THR A 361 45.02 10.67 24.11
N SER A 362 45.00 10.79 22.78
CA SER A 362 45.33 12.04 22.09
C SER A 362 44.43 13.18 22.56
N PHE A 363 45.05 14.24 23.10
CA PHE A 363 44.35 15.42 23.59
C PHE A 363 43.49 16.07 22.49
N VAL A 364 44.02 16.12 21.26
CA VAL A 364 43.35 16.71 20.10
C VAL A 364 42.10 15.90 19.74
N ARG A 365 42.23 14.57 19.64
CA ARG A 365 41.10 13.68 19.32
C ARG A 365 40.01 13.73 20.38
N ARG A 366 40.40 13.70 21.65
CA ARG A 366 39.48 13.78 22.79
C ARG A 366 38.65 15.06 22.78
N TRP A 367 39.27 16.21 22.55
CA TRP A 367 38.57 17.50 22.50
C TRP A 367 37.64 17.60 21.29
N GLU A 368 38.13 17.17 20.13
CA GLU A 368 37.38 17.13 18.88
C GLU A 368 36.10 16.29 19.03
N ARG A 369 36.22 15.03 19.48
CA ARG A 369 35.07 14.13 19.66
C ARG A 369 34.08 14.65 20.69
N ARG A 370 34.59 15.28 21.76
CA ARG A 370 33.74 15.91 22.78
C ARG A 370 32.89 17.02 22.19
N PHE A 371 33.49 17.91 21.40
CA PHE A 371 32.80 19.03 20.79
C PHE A 371 31.78 18.58 19.74
N PHE A 372 32.19 17.69 18.82
CA PHE A 372 31.34 17.18 17.76
C PHE A 372 30.10 16.47 18.29
N PHE A 373 30.30 15.46 19.15
CA PHE A 373 29.20 14.64 19.61
C PHE A 373 28.27 15.38 20.57
N SER A 374 28.80 16.33 21.35
CA SER A 374 27.98 17.26 22.14
C SER A 374 27.05 18.08 21.26
N THR A 375 27.60 18.62 20.16
CA THR A 375 26.84 19.43 19.20
C THR A 375 25.77 18.59 18.51
N GLU A 376 26.11 17.37 18.06
CA GLU A 376 25.16 16.43 17.46
C GLU A 376 23.99 16.13 18.41
N LEU A 377 24.27 15.75 19.66
CA LEU A 377 23.22 15.40 20.63
C LEU A 377 22.34 16.60 20.99
N LEU A 378 22.89 17.80 21.12
CA LEU A 378 22.11 19.01 21.41
C LEU A 378 21.21 19.41 20.24
N ILE A 379 21.74 19.41 19.02
CA ILE A 379 20.95 19.70 17.81
C ILE A 379 19.82 18.68 17.68
N LYS A 380 20.09 17.39 17.86
CA LYS A 380 19.07 16.33 17.81
C LYS A 380 18.05 16.44 18.94
N ALA A 381 18.46 16.84 20.14
CA ALA A 381 17.54 17.07 21.25
C ALA A 381 16.56 18.22 20.97
N VAL A 382 17.05 19.35 20.43
CA VAL A 382 16.21 20.49 20.07
C VAL A 382 15.30 20.12 18.90
N TYR A 383 15.87 19.54 17.84
CA TYR A 383 15.12 19.17 16.65
C TYR A 383 14.06 18.09 16.93
N GLY A 384 14.41 17.03 17.67
CA GLY A 384 13.47 16.00 18.09
C GLY A 384 12.32 16.57 18.92
N LYS A 385 12.60 17.51 19.84
CA LYS A 385 11.54 18.19 20.61
C LYS A 385 10.59 19.00 19.71
N LEU A 386 11.12 19.72 18.73
CA LEU A 386 10.30 20.50 17.78
C LEU A 386 9.42 19.60 16.92
N ILE A 387 9.97 18.49 16.43
CA ILE A 387 9.21 17.50 15.64
C ILE A 387 8.12 16.85 16.48
N GLY A 388 8.45 16.39 17.70
CA GLY A 388 7.49 15.77 18.61
C GLY A 388 6.26 16.65 18.87
N LEU A 389 6.49 17.93 19.16
CA LEU A 389 5.41 18.92 19.33
C LEU A 389 4.55 19.11 18.06
N GLY A 390 5.16 19.01 16.87
CA GLY A 390 4.46 19.11 15.60
C GLY A 390 3.64 17.88 15.27
N THR A 391 4.16 16.68 15.51
CA THR A 391 3.49 15.41 15.16
C THR A 391 2.29 15.07 16.05
N GLU A 392 2.33 15.40 17.35
CA GLU A 392 1.18 15.23 18.27
C GLU A 392 -0.07 15.99 17.81
N SER A 393 0.11 17.05 17.00
CA SER A 393 -0.99 17.88 16.50
C SER A 393 -1.58 17.44 15.15
N VAL A 394 -0.93 16.50 14.45
CA VAL A 394 -1.25 16.16 13.04
C VAL A 394 -1.68 14.70 12.86
N TYR A 395 -1.22 13.78 13.71
CA TYR A 395 -1.48 12.34 13.54
C TYR A 395 -2.34 11.79 14.68
N GLU A 396 -3.47 11.15 14.32
CA GLU A 396 -4.24 10.34 15.27
C GLU A 396 -3.46 9.06 15.64
N PRO A 397 -3.64 8.52 16.87
CA PRO A 397 -2.94 7.31 17.28
C PRO A 397 -3.34 6.12 16.40
N GLU A 398 -2.41 5.65 15.58
CA GLU A 398 -2.63 4.48 14.74
C GLU A 398 -2.89 3.23 15.57
N THR A 399 -3.78 2.36 15.09
CA THR A 399 -4.00 1.06 15.70
C THR A 399 -2.72 0.21 15.65
N LEU A 400 -2.26 -0.22 16.82
CA LEU A 400 -1.02 -1.00 17.01
C LEU A 400 -1.12 -2.46 16.56
N GLU A 401 -2.32 -2.92 16.24
CA GLU A 401 -2.59 -4.26 15.75
C GLU A 401 -3.34 -4.21 14.42
N LEU A 402 -3.02 -5.15 13.55
CA LEU A 402 -3.76 -5.43 12.33
C LEU A 402 -4.40 -6.80 12.41
N LYS A 403 -5.50 -7.00 11.67
CA LYS A 403 -6.17 -8.30 11.59
C LYS A 403 -5.76 -9.01 10.30
N ALA A 404 -5.53 -10.32 10.41
CA ALA A 404 -5.21 -11.19 9.29
C ALA A 404 -6.20 -12.36 9.21
N TRP A 405 -6.61 -12.72 7.98
CA TRP A 405 -7.25 -13.99 7.71
C TRP A 405 -6.16 -15.03 7.50
N ILE A 406 -6.09 -16.00 8.41
CA ILE A 406 -5.11 -17.09 8.40
C ILE A 406 -5.75 -18.44 8.14
N LYS A 407 -4.93 -19.40 7.72
CA LYS A 407 -5.25 -20.84 7.75
C LYS A 407 -4.27 -21.55 8.66
N GLU A 408 -4.78 -22.09 9.75
CA GLU A 408 -4.05 -22.91 10.73
C GLU A 408 -4.49 -24.37 10.55
N ASN A 409 -3.56 -25.24 10.13
CA ASN A 409 -3.85 -26.66 9.84
C ASN A 409 -5.06 -26.86 8.91
N GLY A 410 -5.22 -25.98 7.92
CA GLY A 410 -6.31 -26.00 6.95
C GLY A 410 -7.63 -25.37 7.41
N LYS A 411 -7.75 -24.96 8.69
CA LYS A 411 -8.92 -24.25 9.22
C LYS A 411 -8.71 -22.74 9.17
N SER A 412 -9.71 -22.00 8.70
CA SER A 412 -9.67 -20.55 8.64
C SER A 412 -9.92 -19.91 10.01
N ASN A 413 -9.16 -18.87 10.33
CA ASN A 413 -9.32 -18.09 11.55
C ASN A 413 -8.91 -16.61 11.32
N ILE A 414 -9.30 -15.73 12.24
CA ILE A 414 -8.87 -14.33 12.28
C ILE A 414 -7.85 -14.19 13.41
N LEU A 415 -6.70 -13.58 13.11
CA LEU A 415 -5.65 -13.32 14.08
C LEU A 415 -5.31 -11.83 14.12
N SER A 416 -5.20 -11.26 15.31
CA SER A 416 -4.57 -9.95 15.51
C SER A 416 -3.06 -10.10 15.56
N ILE A 417 -2.35 -9.27 14.79
CA ILE A 417 -0.89 -9.28 14.71
C ILE A 417 -0.40 -7.87 15.05
N PRO A 418 0.56 -7.72 15.98
CA PRO A 418 1.19 -6.44 16.25
C PRO A 418 1.90 -5.89 15.01
N ARG A 419 1.97 -4.57 14.90
CA ARG A 419 2.58 -3.85 13.78
C ARG A 419 4.09 -3.65 13.88
N TYR A 420 4.67 -3.05 12.85
CA TYR A 420 6.06 -2.57 12.81
C TYR A 420 7.09 -3.69 13.01
N GLN A 421 8.18 -3.45 13.75
CA GLN A 421 9.21 -4.46 14.00
C GLN A 421 8.65 -5.75 14.63
N THR A 422 7.60 -5.64 15.45
CA THR A 422 6.95 -6.79 16.08
C THR A 422 6.22 -7.65 15.05
N PHE A 423 5.69 -7.05 13.98
CA PHE A 423 5.12 -7.77 12.85
C PHE A 423 6.15 -8.69 12.20
N THR A 424 7.32 -8.13 11.87
CA THR A 424 8.47 -8.86 11.30
C THR A 424 8.93 -10.02 12.18
N GLN A 425 8.85 -9.88 13.51
CA GLN A 425 9.22 -10.93 14.45
C GLN A 425 8.12 -12.00 14.64
N THR A 426 6.86 -11.62 14.50
CA THR A 426 5.71 -12.47 14.79
C THR A 426 5.38 -13.38 13.60
N VAL A 427 5.38 -12.84 12.38
CA VAL A 427 4.99 -13.59 11.17
C VAL A 427 5.83 -14.86 10.97
N PRO A 428 7.18 -14.86 11.05
CA PRO A 428 7.96 -16.08 10.95
C PRO A 428 7.64 -17.13 12.03
N LYS A 429 7.34 -16.68 13.27
CA LYS A 429 6.93 -17.58 14.38
C LYS A 429 5.55 -18.20 14.14
N LEU A 430 4.66 -17.50 13.45
CA LEU A 430 3.37 -18.06 13.04
C LEU A 430 3.57 -19.11 11.93
N VAL A 431 4.42 -18.80 10.94
CA VAL A 431 4.73 -19.74 9.85
C VAL A 431 5.39 -21.02 10.38
N SER A 432 6.28 -20.94 11.37
CA SER A 432 6.86 -22.13 12.01
C SER A 432 5.84 -23.00 12.73
N LYS A 433 4.64 -22.48 13.02
CA LYS A 433 3.50 -23.23 13.58
C LYS A 433 2.52 -23.71 12.50
N ASN A 434 2.95 -23.78 11.24
CA ASN A 434 2.13 -24.23 10.11
C ASN A 434 0.91 -23.33 9.83
N ILE A 435 1.06 -22.02 10.09
CA ILE A 435 0.07 -21.00 9.77
C ILE A 435 0.41 -20.38 8.41
N SER A 436 -0.59 -20.31 7.53
CA SER A 436 -0.52 -19.58 6.26
C SER A 436 -1.50 -18.41 6.25
N PHE A 437 -1.30 -17.46 5.35
CA PHE A 437 -2.08 -16.22 5.28
C PHE A 437 -2.94 -16.20 4.03
N VAL A 438 -4.18 -15.73 4.13
CA VAL A 438 -5.08 -15.51 2.99
C VAL A 438 -5.08 -14.03 2.63
N GLU A 439 -5.30 -13.17 3.64
CA GLU A 439 -5.32 -11.72 3.54
C GLU A 439 -4.77 -11.11 4.83
N ILE A 440 -4.09 -9.98 4.73
CA ILE A 440 -3.58 -9.21 5.88
C ILE A 440 -4.09 -7.79 5.72
N ALA A 441 -4.84 -7.27 6.69
CA ALA A 441 -5.49 -5.95 6.62
C ALA A 441 -6.27 -5.71 5.31
N GLY A 442 -6.93 -6.75 4.79
CA GLY A 442 -7.69 -6.71 3.53
C GLY A 442 -6.85 -6.77 2.24
N ASN A 443 -5.53 -6.85 2.35
CA ASN A 443 -4.60 -6.80 1.23
C ASN A 443 -4.05 -8.18 0.86
N ARG A 444 -3.57 -8.29 -0.38
CA ARG A 444 -3.07 -9.55 -0.97
C ARG A 444 -1.65 -9.48 -1.48
N GLN A 445 -1.03 -8.30 -1.52
CA GLN A 445 0.40 -8.14 -1.78
C GLN A 445 1.10 -7.53 -0.57
N ILE A 446 2.25 -8.08 -0.21
CA ILE A 446 3.09 -7.57 0.87
C ILE A 446 4.53 -7.48 0.40
N LEU A 447 5.24 -6.43 0.81
CA LEU A 447 6.67 -6.31 0.60
C LEU A 447 7.43 -6.97 1.76
N LEU A 448 8.54 -7.62 1.46
CA LEU A 448 9.55 -8.02 2.44
C LEU A 448 10.95 -7.77 1.91
N THR A 449 11.92 -7.64 2.80
CA THR A 449 13.33 -7.60 2.48
C THR A 449 14.03 -8.85 3.00
N LEU A 450 14.88 -9.42 2.16
CA LEU A 450 15.78 -10.51 2.49
C LEU A 450 17.21 -10.03 2.39
N ILE A 451 18.08 -10.49 3.29
CA ILE A 451 19.52 -10.36 3.17
C ILE A 451 20.06 -11.69 2.65
N VAL A 452 20.76 -11.62 1.51
CA VAL A 452 21.30 -12.77 0.78
C VAL A 452 22.73 -12.49 0.33
N PRO A 453 23.54 -13.52 0.07
CA PRO A 453 24.83 -13.35 -0.60
C PRO A 453 24.70 -12.66 -1.97
N CYS A 454 25.70 -11.87 -2.37
CA CYS A 454 25.66 -11.04 -3.57
C CYS A 454 25.43 -11.84 -4.87
N GLU A 455 25.93 -13.07 -4.94
CA GLU A 455 25.82 -14.01 -6.07
C GLU A 455 24.41 -14.59 -6.26
N VAL A 456 23.55 -14.53 -5.25
CA VAL A 456 22.20 -15.09 -5.32
C VAL A 456 21.30 -14.19 -6.18
N ASN A 457 20.72 -14.75 -7.24
CA ASN A 457 19.69 -14.08 -8.04
C ASN A 457 18.30 -14.60 -7.66
N LEU A 458 17.46 -13.73 -7.07
CA LEU A 458 16.08 -14.06 -6.72
C LEU A 458 15.07 -13.73 -7.83
N ARG A 459 15.46 -12.97 -8.87
CA ARG A 459 14.55 -12.53 -9.94
C ARG A 459 13.94 -13.66 -10.75
N ASP A 460 14.60 -14.81 -10.79
CA ASP A 460 14.14 -15.99 -11.52
C ASP A 460 13.00 -16.72 -10.78
N ARG A 461 12.77 -16.40 -9.51
CA ARG A 461 11.82 -17.11 -8.63
C ARG A 461 10.77 -16.20 -8.02
N GLU A 462 11.12 -14.93 -7.79
CA GLU A 462 10.29 -13.98 -7.05
C GLU A 462 10.17 -12.63 -7.78
N GLU A 463 9.08 -11.88 -7.52
CA GLU A 463 8.92 -10.51 -8.01
C GLU A 463 9.81 -9.57 -7.18
N VAL A 464 10.94 -9.15 -7.74
CA VAL A 464 11.89 -8.24 -7.05
C VAL A 464 11.60 -6.79 -7.41
N LEU A 465 11.23 -5.98 -6.42
CA LEU A 465 11.08 -4.52 -6.55
C LEU A 465 12.43 -3.86 -6.79
N TYR A 466 13.41 -4.14 -5.92
CA TYR A 466 14.74 -3.57 -5.98
C TYR A 466 15.74 -4.42 -5.17
N GLU A 467 17.02 -4.33 -5.51
CA GLU A 467 18.12 -4.95 -4.76
C GLU A 467 19.28 -3.96 -4.65
N TRP A 468 19.99 -3.98 -3.53
CA TRP A 468 21.15 -3.12 -3.29
C TRP A 468 22.12 -3.79 -2.32
N ASN A 469 23.42 -3.52 -2.50
CA ASN A 469 24.45 -4.05 -1.62
C ASN A 469 24.39 -3.40 -0.25
N ILE A 470 24.68 -4.19 0.79
CA ILE A 470 24.91 -3.66 2.13
C ILE A 470 26.29 -3.00 2.11
N LEU A 471 26.35 -1.68 2.29
CA LEU A 471 27.57 -0.92 1.98
C LEU A 471 28.75 -1.29 2.89
N THR A 472 28.44 -1.73 4.11
CA THR A 472 29.41 -2.14 5.14
C THR A 472 29.70 -3.64 5.12
N GLU A 473 28.97 -4.43 4.33
CA GLU A 473 29.12 -5.88 4.21
C GLU A 473 29.11 -6.29 2.73
N PRO A 474 30.22 -6.13 1.99
CA PRO A 474 30.24 -6.20 0.52
C PRO A 474 29.87 -7.57 -0.07
N ASN A 475 29.88 -8.63 0.75
CA ASN A 475 29.46 -9.97 0.35
C ASN A 475 27.96 -10.20 0.47
N GLN A 476 27.21 -9.23 1.00
CA GLN A 476 25.78 -9.31 1.20
C GLN A 476 25.04 -8.19 0.47
N LYS A 477 23.82 -8.52 0.03
CA LYS A 477 22.87 -7.56 -0.52
C LYS A 477 21.50 -7.75 0.11
N ARG A 478 20.74 -6.66 0.13
CA ARG A 478 19.35 -6.64 0.52
C ARG A 478 18.48 -6.67 -0.73
N VAL A 479 17.46 -7.53 -0.74
CA VAL A 479 16.54 -7.72 -1.87
C VAL A 479 15.12 -7.47 -1.38
N ALA A 480 14.45 -6.47 -1.96
CA ALA A 480 13.04 -6.16 -1.70
C ALA A 480 12.16 -7.01 -2.64
N VAL A 481 11.44 -7.97 -2.06
CA VAL A 481 10.57 -8.94 -2.74
C VAL A 481 9.11 -8.54 -2.53
N VAL A 482 8.35 -8.47 -3.62
CA VAL A 482 6.89 -8.32 -3.61
C VAL A 482 6.26 -9.71 -3.60
N ALA A 483 5.58 -10.05 -2.52
CA ALA A 483 5.00 -11.37 -2.32
C ALA A 483 3.47 -11.33 -2.35
N PRO A 484 2.80 -12.27 -3.04
CA PRO A 484 1.43 -12.59 -2.71
C PRO A 484 1.35 -13.06 -1.25
N VAL A 485 0.43 -12.49 -0.46
CA VAL A 485 0.22 -12.86 0.95
C VAL A 485 0.00 -14.37 1.10
N SER A 486 -0.70 -14.99 0.15
CA SER A 486 -0.91 -16.43 0.10
C SER A 486 0.37 -17.26 0.01
N ARG A 487 1.45 -16.72 -0.56
CA ARG A 487 2.76 -17.38 -0.70
C ARG A 487 3.80 -16.91 0.30
N LEU A 488 3.45 -15.99 1.21
CA LEU A 488 4.38 -15.45 2.20
C LEU A 488 5.04 -16.57 3.03
N HIS A 489 4.26 -17.55 3.47
CA HIS A 489 4.77 -18.69 4.23
C HIS A 489 5.79 -19.52 3.45
N GLU A 490 5.59 -19.76 2.16
CA GLU A 490 6.53 -20.48 1.29
C GLU A 490 7.86 -19.74 1.17
N ILE A 491 7.82 -18.42 0.96
CA ILE A 491 9.00 -17.57 0.82
C ILE A 491 9.81 -17.58 2.13
N LEU A 492 9.15 -17.48 3.28
CA LEU A 492 9.82 -17.49 4.59
C LEU A 492 10.46 -18.87 4.88
N ILE A 493 9.76 -19.97 4.62
CA ILE A 493 10.31 -21.33 4.79
C ILE A 493 11.51 -21.55 3.86
N ASN A 494 11.39 -21.15 2.59
CA ASN A 494 12.48 -21.26 1.63
C ASN A 494 13.67 -20.38 2.00
N SER A 495 13.43 -19.19 2.55
CA SER A 495 14.51 -18.30 3.02
C SER A 495 15.33 -18.98 4.11
N VAL A 496 14.68 -19.54 5.13
CA VAL A 496 15.36 -20.31 6.19
C VAL A 496 16.12 -21.50 5.63
N LYS A 497 15.51 -22.27 4.72
CA LYS A 497 16.14 -23.45 4.10
C LYS A 497 17.41 -23.11 3.32
N ASN A 498 17.45 -21.95 2.66
CA ASN A 498 18.61 -21.50 1.88
C ASN A 498 19.61 -20.66 2.72
N GLY A 499 19.40 -20.51 4.03
CA GLY A 499 20.26 -19.71 4.90
C GLY A 499 20.13 -18.19 4.68
N PHE A 500 19.05 -17.74 4.04
CA PHE A 500 18.78 -16.32 3.85
C PHE A 500 18.18 -15.71 5.11
N LYS A 501 18.59 -14.48 5.44
CA LYS A 501 18.05 -13.76 6.60
C LYS A 501 16.82 -12.97 6.16
N VAL A 502 15.68 -13.24 6.80
CA VAL A 502 14.49 -12.38 6.70
C VAL A 502 14.79 -11.12 7.48
N ASP A 503 14.80 -9.98 6.78
CA ASP A 503 15.27 -8.73 7.37
C ASP A 503 14.12 -7.87 7.89
N HIS A 504 13.16 -7.55 7.02
CA HIS A 504 11.95 -6.83 7.40
C HIS A 504 10.74 -7.24 6.56
N ILE A 505 9.57 -7.31 7.16
CA ILE A 505 8.28 -7.52 6.48
C ILE A 505 7.45 -6.25 6.69
N PHE A 506 7.14 -5.57 5.60
CA PHE A 506 6.50 -4.24 5.61
C PHE A 506 4.99 -4.43 5.73
N ASP A 507 4.43 -4.05 6.88
CA ASP A 507 2.98 -4.07 7.08
C ASP A 507 2.30 -2.90 6.32
N TYR A 508 1.01 -2.68 6.60
CA TYR A 508 0.16 -1.70 5.91
C TYR A 508 -0.31 -0.58 6.81
#